data_AF-A0A0W0CP70-F1
#
_entry.id   AF-A0A0W0CP70-F1
#
_cell.length_a   1.000
_cell.length_b   1.000
_cell.length_c   1.000
_cell.angle_alpha   90.00
_cell.angle_beta   90.00
_cell.angle_gamma   90.00
#
_symmetry.space_group_name_H-M   'P 1'
#
loop_
_entity.id
_entity.type
_entity.pdbx_description
1 polymer ?
#
loop_
_entity_poly.entity_id
_entity_poly.type
_entity_poly.pdbx_seq_one_letter_code
_entity_poly.pdbx_strand_id
1 'polypeptide(L)'
;MDKPPILPPREDAVALEPANDQPKLDVKLPVNINLLSYNELIELINQHRDKLHWFCASMDSFEPITEEVKRLKNQFKELEEKFSKLEDGKVVIQDQIAELVILESEYTKKYQNLQQLIRSNYSKDVAKRTMLNKIKENEQKCDELEINAKGSLDLDVFLKSYMDFKLDYHMQKQKLNVLSAQNNF
;
A
#
# COMPACT_ATOMS: atom_id res chain seq x y z
N MET A 1 -14.60 -19.13 -42.93
CA MET A 1 -14.65 -17.68 -42.70
C MET A 1 -15.65 -17.13 -43.68
N ASP A 2 -16.92 -17.14 -43.29
CA ASP A 2 -18.02 -16.66 -44.14
C ASP A 2 -17.85 -15.16 -44.37
N LYS A 3 -17.89 -14.74 -45.63
CA LYS A 3 -17.95 -13.32 -45.96
C LYS A 3 -19.24 -12.75 -45.35
N PRO A 4 -19.18 -11.61 -44.65
CA PRO A 4 -20.40 -10.99 -44.14
C PRO A 4 -21.36 -10.71 -45.30
N PRO A 5 -22.68 -10.92 -45.11
CA PRO A 5 -23.67 -10.65 -46.14
C PRO A 5 -23.61 -9.17 -46.55
N ILE A 6 -23.78 -8.91 -47.84
CA ILE A 6 -23.81 -7.56 -48.40
C ILE A 6 -24.96 -6.81 -47.74
N LEU A 7 -24.66 -5.71 -47.04
CA LEU A 7 -25.66 -4.91 -46.36
C LEU A 7 -26.59 -4.25 -47.39
N PRO A 8 -27.93 -4.38 -47.26
CA PRO A 8 -28.85 -3.57 -48.03
C PRO A 8 -28.72 -2.08 -47.63
N PRO A 9 -29.10 -1.13 -48.50
CA PRO A 9 -29.04 0.30 -48.22
C PRO A 9 -29.81 0.64 -46.93
N ARG A 10 -29.26 1.53 -46.08
CA ARG A 10 -29.87 1.94 -44.80
C ARG A 10 -31.27 2.54 -45.03
N GLU A 11 -32.24 2.05 -44.27
CA GLU A 11 -33.67 2.44 -44.33
C GLU A 11 -33.97 3.84 -43.73
N ASP A 12 -32.97 4.56 -43.21
CA ASP A 12 -33.16 5.87 -42.59
C ASP A 12 -33.42 7.02 -43.60
N ALA A 13 -33.45 6.72 -44.90
CA ALA A 13 -33.91 7.64 -45.93
C ALA A 13 -35.43 7.54 -46.08
N VAL A 14 -36.13 8.47 -45.42
CA VAL A 14 -37.57 8.79 -45.47
C VAL A 14 -38.36 8.11 -46.60
N ALA A 15 -39.33 7.29 -46.21
CA ALA A 15 -40.24 6.52 -47.04
C ALA A 15 -41.01 7.33 -48.09
N LEU A 16 -40.94 6.88 -49.35
CA LEU A 16 -41.95 7.13 -50.39
C LEU A 16 -42.11 5.86 -51.26
N GLU A 17 -43.36 5.57 -51.60
CA GLU A 17 -43.97 4.40 -52.27
C GLU A 17 -43.31 3.90 -53.58
N PRO A 18 -43.68 2.69 -54.10
CA PRO A 18 -42.87 1.94 -55.04
C PRO A 18 -42.99 2.54 -56.45
N ALA A 19 -42.02 3.36 -56.82
CA ALA A 19 -41.75 3.72 -58.20
C ALA A 19 -40.31 3.32 -58.54
N ASN A 20 -40.12 2.90 -59.77
CA ASN A 20 -38.96 2.24 -60.35
C ASN A 20 -37.71 3.14 -60.48
N ASP A 21 -37.38 3.93 -59.45
CA ASP A 21 -36.24 4.84 -59.43
C ASP A 21 -35.63 4.82 -58.02
N GLN A 22 -34.62 3.96 -57.84
CA GLN A 22 -33.65 4.16 -56.75
C GLN A 22 -33.15 5.61 -56.82
N PRO A 23 -33.00 6.34 -55.70
CA PRO A 23 -32.27 7.60 -55.72
C PRO A 23 -30.84 7.25 -56.13
N LYS A 24 -30.53 7.42 -57.42
CA LYS A 24 -29.16 7.38 -57.90
C LYS A 24 -28.44 8.43 -57.09
N LEU A 25 -27.59 8.00 -56.16
CA LEU A 25 -26.66 8.89 -55.50
C LEU A 25 -25.88 9.55 -56.64
N ASP A 26 -26.18 10.81 -56.92
CA ASP A 26 -25.60 11.52 -58.05
C ASP A 26 -24.18 11.91 -57.65
N VAL A 27 -23.27 10.93 -57.76
CA VAL A 27 -21.85 11.12 -57.49
C VAL A 27 -21.36 12.15 -58.49
N LYS A 28 -20.89 13.30 -58.01
CA LYS A 28 -20.41 14.37 -58.88
C LYS A 28 -19.30 13.83 -59.76
N LEU A 29 -19.55 13.79 -61.06
CA LEU A 29 -18.57 13.34 -62.04
C LEU A 29 -17.39 14.33 -62.10
N PRO A 30 -16.20 13.87 -62.50
CA PRO A 30 -15.07 14.75 -62.74
C PRO A 30 -15.41 15.88 -63.73
N VAL A 31 -14.87 17.07 -63.47
CA VAL A 31 -15.03 18.24 -64.35
C VAL A 31 -14.45 17.87 -65.72
N ASN A 32 -15.22 18.07 -66.79
CA ASN A 32 -14.89 17.75 -68.20
C ASN A 32 -15.20 16.33 -68.70
N ILE A 33 -16.03 15.54 -68.02
CA ILE A 33 -16.40 14.21 -68.55
C ILE A 33 -17.09 14.27 -69.93
N ASN A 34 -17.76 15.39 -70.25
CA ASN A 34 -18.41 15.64 -71.54
C ASN A 34 -17.44 15.92 -72.69
N LEU A 35 -16.14 16.07 -72.41
CA LEU A 35 -15.08 16.27 -73.41
C LEU A 35 -14.45 14.96 -73.87
N LEU A 36 -14.75 13.82 -73.21
CA LEU A 36 -14.23 12.52 -73.59
C LEU A 36 -15.07 11.89 -74.71
N SER A 37 -14.37 11.30 -75.68
CA SER A 37 -14.94 10.41 -76.67
C SER A 37 -15.41 9.10 -76.04
N TYR A 38 -16.35 8.43 -76.69
CA TYR A 38 -16.89 7.13 -76.23
C TYR A 38 -15.79 6.09 -75.98
N ASN A 39 -14.75 6.07 -76.81
CA ASN A 39 -13.62 5.15 -76.66
C ASN A 39 -12.78 5.46 -75.41
N GLU A 40 -12.63 6.74 -75.07
CA GLU A 40 -11.88 7.19 -73.89
C GLU A 40 -12.66 6.91 -72.59
N LEU A 41 -13.99 6.94 -72.64
CA LEU A 41 -14.85 6.51 -71.53
C LEU A 41 -14.74 5.00 -71.27
N ILE A 42 -14.72 4.19 -72.34
CA ILE A 42 -14.52 2.74 -72.23
C ILE A 42 -13.14 2.43 -71.64
N GLU A 43 -12.11 3.15 -72.10
CA GLU A 43 -10.76 3.01 -71.57
C GLU A 43 -10.70 3.40 -70.09
N LEU A 44 -11.35 4.50 -69.69
CA LEU A 44 -11.43 4.94 -68.30
C LEU A 44 -12.10 3.88 -67.39
N ILE A 45 -13.19 3.27 -67.86
CA ILE A 45 -13.95 2.27 -67.11
C ILE A 45 -13.23 0.92 -67.06
N ASN A 46 -12.51 0.52 -68.10
CA ASN A 46 -11.91 -0.81 -68.19
C ASN A 46 -10.44 -0.86 -67.79
N GLN A 47 -9.67 0.20 -68.07
CA GLN A 47 -8.22 0.24 -67.86
C GLN A 47 -7.79 1.16 -66.71
N HIS A 48 -8.66 2.07 -66.27
CA HIS A 48 -8.33 3.08 -65.25
C HIS A 48 -9.32 3.10 -64.07
N ARG A 49 -9.84 1.92 -63.68
CA ARG A 49 -10.72 1.75 -62.51
C ARG A 49 -10.10 2.27 -61.22
N ASP A 50 -8.78 2.12 -61.05
CA ASP A 50 -8.09 2.59 -59.85
C ASP A 50 -8.16 4.10 -59.67
N LYS A 51 -8.15 4.85 -60.78
CA LYS A 51 -8.29 6.32 -60.76
C LYS A 51 -9.71 6.75 -60.40
N LEU A 52 -10.71 6.01 -60.89
CA LEU A 52 -12.11 6.20 -60.49
C LEU A 52 -12.32 5.86 -59.01
N HIS A 53 -11.70 4.80 -58.52
CA HIS A 53 -11.73 4.44 -57.10
C HIS A 53 -11.12 5.53 -56.21
N TRP A 54 -9.96 6.07 -56.61
CA TRP A 54 -9.33 7.21 -55.92
C TRP A 54 -10.21 8.46 -55.94
N PHE A 55 -10.86 8.73 -57.08
CA PHE A 55 -11.79 9.84 -57.18
C PHE A 55 -12.99 9.67 -56.22
N CYS A 56 -13.61 8.49 -56.18
CA CYS A 56 -14.66 8.19 -55.20
C CYS A 56 -14.15 8.32 -53.75
N ALA A 57 -12.98 7.78 -53.45
CA ALA A 57 -12.37 7.88 -52.11
C ALA A 57 -12.05 9.33 -51.71
N SER A 58 -11.81 10.23 -52.68
CA SER A 58 -11.60 11.65 -52.41
C SER A 58 -12.89 12.41 -52.08
N MET A 59 -14.06 11.83 -52.39
CA MET A 59 -15.36 12.39 -52.02
C MET A 59 -15.79 12.01 -50.60
N ASP A 60 -15.24 10.90 -50.07
CA ASP A 60 -15.43 10.49 -48.68
C ASP A 60 -14.48 11.27 -47.77
N SER A 61 -15.02 12.14 -46.91
CA SER A 61 -14.19 12.87 -45.95
C SER A 61 -13.78 11.96 -44.79
N PHE A 62 -12.52 11.54 -44.78
CA PHE A 62 -11.87 10.86 -43.65
C PHE A 62 -11.37 11.84 -42.57
N GLU A 63 -11.61 13.13 -42.75
CA GLU A 63 -11.11 14.19 -41.88
C GLU A 63 -11.62 14.05 -40.43
N PRO A 64 -12.92 13.79 -40.16
CA PRO A 64 -13.41 13.61 -38.79
C PRO A 64 -12.80 12.40 -38.08
N ILE A 65 -12.58 11.30 -38.81
CA ILE A 65 -11.96 10.08 -38.27
C ILE A 65 -10.49 10.34 -37.96
N THR A 66 -9.81 11.07 -38.83
CA THR A 66 -8.39 11.41 -38.65
C THR A 66 -8.19 12.35 -37.47
N GLU A 67 -9.08 13.33 -37.27
CA GLU A 67 -9.09 14.20 -36.10
C GLU A 67 -9.33 13.41 -34.81
N GLU A 68 -10.29 12.49 -34.82
CA GLU A 68 -10.60 11.65 -33.67
C GLU A 68 -9.45 10.72 -33.29
N VAL A 69 -8.78 10.11 -34.28
CA VAL A 69 -7.57 9.30 -34.05
C VAL A 69 -6.44 10.15 -33.47
N LYS A 70 -6.24 11.39 -33.96
CA LYS A 70 -5.24 12.31 -33.40
C LYS A 70 -5.60 12.69 -31.96
N ARG A 71 -6.87 12.96 -31.67
CA ARG A 71 -7.37 13.28 -30.32
C ARG A 71 -7.10 12.13 -29.36
N LEU A 72 -7.46 10.91 -29.72
CA LEU A 72 -7.22 9.71 -28.93
C LEU A 72 -5.73 9.48 -28.69
N LYS A 73 -4.90 9.63 -29.72
CA LYS A 73 -3.44 9.51 -29.60
C LYS A 73 -2.86 10.49 -28.58
N ASN A 74 -3.33 11.73 -28.58
CA ASN A 74 -2.91 12.73 -27.60
C ASN A 74 -3.36 12.35 -26.18
N GLN A 75 -4.58 11.85 -26.01
CA GLN A 75 -5.09 11.38 -24.71
C GLN A 75 -4.27 10.20 -24.16
N PHE A 76 -3.89 9.25 -25.02
CA PHE A 76 -3.02 8.14 -24.62
C PHE A 76 -1.64 8.64 -24.16
N LYS A 77 -1.06 9.60 -24.89
CA LYS A 77 0.23 10.19 -24.50
C LYS A 77 0.15 10.90 -23.14
N GLU A 78 -0.90 11.68 -22.90
CA GLU A 78 -1.14 12.30 -21.59
C GLU A 78 -1.30 11.27 -20.47
N LEU A 79 -1.96 10.14 -20.77
CA LEU A 79 -2.15 9.06 -19.83
C LEU A 79 -0.81 8.38 -19.49
N GLU A 80 0.02 8.11 -20.49
CA GLU A 80 1.39 7.59 -20.30
C GLU A 80 2.23 8.50 -19.40
N GLU A 81 2.18 9.82 -19.64
CA GLU A 81 2.89 10.80 -18.81
C GLU A 81 2.38 10.82 -17.36
N LYS A 82 1.06 10.68 -17.15
CA LYS A 82 0.47 10.58 -15.81
C LYS A 82 0.89 9.30 -15.10
N PHE A 83 0.93 8.17 -15.79
CA PHE A 83 1.39 6.91 -15.22
C PHE A 83 2.88 6.95 -14.88
N SER A 84 3.72 7.57 -15.72
CA SER A 84 5.14 7.75 -15.41
C SER A 84 5.33 8.54 -14.12
N LYS A 85 4.64 9.67 -13.97
CA LYS A 85 4.69 10.47 -12.74
C LYS A 85 4.16 9.72 -11.51
N LEU A 86 3.14 8.89 -11.70
CA LEU A 86 2.58 8.08 -10.63
C LEU A 86 3.56 6.99 -10.18
N GLU A 87 4.26 6.35 -11.11
CA GLU A 87 5.28 5.36 -10.79
C GLU A 87 6.46 6.00 -10.04
N ASP A 88 6.92 7.18 -10.47
CA ASP A 88 7.94 7.94 -9.75
C ASP A 88 7.49 8.26 -8.32
N GLY A 89 6.24 8.72 -8.16
CA GLY A 89 5.66 9.00 -6.84
C GLY A 89 5.53 7.75 -5.97
N LYS A 90 5.20 6.60 -6.57
CA LYS A 90 5.10 5.32 -5.88
C LYS A 90 6.46 4.85 -5.36
N VAL A 91 7.54 5.03 -6.12
CA VAL A 91 8.90 4.71 -5.68
C VAL A 91 9.27 5.53 -4.44
N VAL A 92 9.02 6.85 -4.47
CA VAL A 92 9.29 7.72 -3.31
C VAL A 92 8.52 7.29 -2.07
N ILE A 93 7.23 6.93 -2.21
CA ILE A 93 6.42 6.46 -1.10
C ILE A 93 6.92 5.11 -0.57
N GLN A 94 7.36 4.21 -1.46
CA GLN A 94 7.93 2.92 -1.06
C GLN A 94 9.19 3.10 -0.22
N ASP A 95 10.07 4.03 -0.59
CA ASP A 95 11.27 4.34 0.19
C ASP A 95 10.91 4.91 1.57
N GLN A 96 9.95 5.84 1.64
CA GLN A 96 9.45 6.37 2.92
C GLN A 96 8.84 5.29 3.82
N ILE A 97 8.10 4.35 3.25
CA ILE A 97 7.55 3.22 4.00
C ILE A 97 8.68 2.33 4.54
N ALA A 98 9.71 2.07 3.75
CA ALA A 98 10.85 1.28 4.20
C ALA A 98 11.57 1.95 5.39
N GLU A 99 11.75 3.27 5.35
CA GLU A 99 12.30 4.04 6.49
C GLU A 99 11.42 3.94 7.74
N LEU A 100 10.10 4.06 7.59
CA LEU A 100 9.15 3.94 8.70
C LEU A 100 9.19 2.54 9.33
N VAL A 101 9.31 1.48 8.53
CA VAL A 101 9.45 0.10 9.03
C VAL A 101 10.73 -0.08 9.84
N ILE A 102 11.84 0.52 9.40
CA ILE A 102 13.09 0.50 10.16
C ILE A 102 12.90 1.19 11.51
N LEU A 103 12.30 2.37 11.51
CA LEU A 103 12.03 3.16 12.72
C LEU A 103 11.10 2.42 13.69
N GLU A 104 10.06 1.75 13.17
CA GLU A 104 9.16 0.92 13.98
C GLU A 104 9.93 -0.22 14.66
N SER A 105 10.87 -0.86 13.96
CA SER A 105 11.70 -1.91 14.55
C SER A 105 12.58 -1.37 15.68
N GLU A 106 13.16 -0.19 15.51
CA GLU A 106 13.98 0.46 16.55
C GLU A 106 13.15 0.82 17.78
N TYR A 107 11.96 1.38 17.54
CA TYR A 107 11.01 1.69 18.60
C TYR A 107 10.63 0.42 19.37
N THR A 108 10.26 -0.64 18.66
CA THR A 108 9.87 -1.92 19.25
C THR A 108 11.00 -2.50 20.10
N LYS A 109 12.24 -2.46 19.60
CA LYS A 109 13.42 -2.91 20.35
C LYS A 109 13.64 -2.10 21.63
N LYS A 110 13.56 -0.76 21.55
CA LYS A 110 13.68 0.12 22.73
C LYS A 110 12.58 -0.15 23.74
N TYR A 111 11.34 -0.31 23.27
CA TYR A 111 10.20 -0.64 24.12
C TYR A 111 10.36 -1.99 24.83
N GLN A 112 10.78 -3.03 24.09
CA GLN A 112 11.04 -4.36 24.67
C GLN A 112 12.15 -4.31 25.72
N ASN A 113 13.24 -3.61 25.45
CA ASN A 113 14.34 -3.42 26.42
C ASN A 113 13.84 -2.73 27.70
N LEU A 114 13.04 -1.66 27.55
CA LEU A 114 12.45 -0.96 28.69
C LEU A 114 11.52 -1.89 29.49
N GLN A 115 10.64 -2.63 28.81
CA GLN A 115 9.74 -3.57 29.46
C GLN A 115 10.50 -4.69 30.17
N GLN A 116 11.59 -5.18 29.60
CA GLN A 116 12.46 -6.15 30.25
C GLN A 116 13.13 -5.56 31.49
N LEU A 117 13.62 -4.32 31.42
CA LEU A 117 14.22 -3.63 32.57
C LEU A 117 13.19 -3.46 33.70
N ILE A 118 11.98 -3.02 33.36
CA ILE A 118 10.86 -2.89 34.31
C ILE A 118 10.55 -4.26 34.91
N ARG A 119 10.35 -5.30 34.10
CA ARG A 119 10.01 -6.64 34.58
C ARG A 119 11.08 -7.25 35.49
N SER A 120 12.36 -7.03 35.15
CA SER A 120 13.50 -7.63 35.84
C SER A 120 13.89 -6.92 37.14
N ASN A 121 13.68 -5.60 37.25
CA ASN A 121 14.15 -4.83 38.41
C ASN A 121 13.04 -4.12 39.18
N TYR A 122 12.00 -3.67 38.48
CA TYR A 122 10.98 -2.76 39.03
C TYR A 122 9.59 -3.39 39.11
N SER A 123 9.43 -4.63 38.65
CA SER A 123 8.16 -5.31 38.80
C SER A 123 7.88 -5.56 40.26
N LYS A 124 6.60 -5.50 40.59
CA LYS A 124 6.14 -5.72 41.95
C LYS A 124 6.55 -7.11 42.47
N ASP A 125 6.56 -8.12 41.59
CA ASP A 125 7.06 -9.45 41.90
C ASP A 125 8.55 -9.50 42.23
N VAL A 126 9.38 -8.70 41.53
CA VAL A 126 10.82 -8.61 41.82
C VAL A 126 11.04 -7.86 43.13
N ALA A 127 10.35 -6.75 43.36
CA ALA A 127 10.42 -6.02 44.62
C ALA A 127 10.02 -6.91 45.81
N LYS A 128 8.93 -7.66 45.66
CA LYS A 128 8.45 -8.64 46.65
C LYS A 128 9.48 -9.75 46.89
N ARG A 129 10.03 -10.36 45.83
CA ARG A 129 11.08 -11.38 45.93
C ARG A 129 12.34 -10.85 46.61
N THR A 130 12.75 -9.62 46.28
CA THR A 130 13.92 -8.98 46.90
C THR A 130 13.70 -8.74 48.39
N MET A 131 12.50 -8.29 48.80
CA MET A 131 12.16 -8.15 50.22
C MET A 131 12.15 -9.50 50.94
N LEU A 132 11.57 -10.55 50.34
CA LEU A 132 11.58 -11.90 50.90
C LEU A 132 12.99 -12.45 51.08
N ASN A 133 13.87 -12.25 50.09
CA ASN A 133 15.27 -12.66 50.18
C ASN A 133 16.00 -11.92 51.31
N LYS A 134 15.81 -10.60 51.46
CA LYS A 134 16.39 -9.83 52.57
C LYS A 134 15.92 -10.32 53.94
N ILE A 135 14.63 -10.65 54.09
CA ILE A 135 14.11 -11.23 55.33
C ILE A 135 14.83 -12.55 55.64
N LYS A 136 14.97 -13.43 54.65
CA LYS A 136 15.66 -14.71 54.79
C LYS A 136 17.14 -14.54 55.11
N GLU A 137 17.83 -13.61 54.46
CA GLU A 137 19.23 -13.29 54.73
C GLU A 137 19.44 -12.77 56.16
N ASN A 138 18.56 -11.89 56.64
CA ASN A 138 18.64 -11.40 58.02
C ASN A 138 18.37 -12.50 59.04
N GLU A 139 17.47 -13.44 58.73
CA GLU A 139 17.22 -14.63 59.56
C GLU A 139 18.47 -15.52 59.63
N GLN A 140 19.09 -15.80 58.47
CA GLN A 140 20.34 -16.57 58.41
C GLN A 140 21.49 -15.88 59.17
N LYS A 141 21.64 -14.56 59.05
CA LYS A 141 22.64 -13.80 59.82
C LYS A 141 22.40 -13.85 61.32
N CYS A 142 21.13 -13.83 61.76
CA CYS A 142 20.80 -14.03 63.18
C CYS A 142 21.24 -15.42 63.65
N ASP A 143 20.90 -16.46 62.88
CA ASP A 143 21.25 -17.85 63.22
C ASP A 143 22.77 -18.06 63.24
N GLU A 144 23.49 -17.51 62.27
CA GLU A 144 24.96 -17.54 62.21
C GLU A 144 25.59 -16.80 63.40
N LEU A 145 25.05 -15.64 63.77
CA LEU A 145 25.51 -14.90 64.95
C LEU A 145 25.27 -15.70 66.24
N GLU A 146 24.13 -16.37 66.41
CA GLU A 146 23.84 -17.21 67.57
C GLU A 146 24.80 -18.40 67.68
N ILE A 147 25.16 -19.01 66.54
CA ILE A 147 26.13 -20.10 66.48
C ILE A 147 27.53 -19.59 66.87
N ASN A 148 27.93 -18.43 66.32
CA ASN A 148 29.26 -17.84 66.52
C ASN A 148 29.42 -17.20 67.92
N ALA A 149 28.34 -16.78 68.56
CA ALA A 149 28.36 -16.18 69.90
C ALA A 149 28.79 -17.15 71.01
N LYS A 150 28.71 -18.47 70.76
CA LYS A 150 29.11 -19.50 71.73
C LYS A 150 30.62 -19.48 72.08
N GLY A 151 31.44 -18.71 71.36
CA GLY A 151 32.89 -18.61 71.59
C GLY A 151 33.47 -17.20 71.72
N SER A 152 32.65 -16.14 71.74
CA SER A 152 33.11 -14.73 71.72
C SER A 152 32.93 -14.04 73.08
N LEU A 153 33.92 -13.23 73.48
CA LEU A 153 33.96 -12.49 74.76
C LEU A 153 33.22 -11.13 74.70
N ASP A 154 32.90 -10.64 73.50
CA ASP A 154 32.36 -9.28 73.31
C ASP A 154 30.84 -9.29 73.17
N LEU A 155 30.17 -9.50 74.32
CA LEU A 155 28.73 -9.69 74.41
C LEU A 155 27.94 -8.47 73.91
N ASP A 156 28.42 -7.26 74.18
CA ASP A 156 27.71 -6.03 73.80
C ASP A 156 27.69 -5.82 72.28
N VAL A 157 28.79 -6.16 71.60
CA VAL A 157 28.88 -6.11 70.12
C VAL A 157 27.96 -7.16 69.49
N PHE A 158 27.91 -8.36 70.07
CA PHE A 158 26.97 -9.40 69.64
C PHE A 158 25.52 -8.95 69.84
N LEU A 159 25.17 -8.49 71.05
CA LEU A 159 23.80 -8.12 71.40
C LEU A 159 23.30 -6.99 70.51
N LYS A 160 24.14 -5.97 70.27
CA LYS A 160 23.82 -4.86 69.38
C LYS A 160 23.56 -5.34 67.95
N SER A 161 24.47 -6.15 67.40
CA SER A 161 24.36 -6.65 66.02
C SER A 161 23.15 -7.56 65.85
N TYR A 162 22.89 -8.45 66.81
CA TYR A 162 21.74 -9.35 66.81
C TYR A 162 20.42 -8.58 66.87
N MET A 163 20.32 -7.59 67.76
CA MET A 163 19.13 -6.75 67.89
C MET A 163 18.90 -5.91 66.63
N ASP A 164 19.96 -5.38 66.00
CA ASP A 164 19.87 -4.63 64.75
C ASP A 164 19.34 -5.52 63.60
N PHE A 165 19.84 -6.75 63.46
CA PHE A 165 19.34 -7.69 62.46
C PHE A 165 17.91 -8.16 62.72
N LYS A 166 17.53 -8.42 63.98
CA LYS A 166 16.14 -8.77 64.32
C LYS A 166 15.18 -7.61 64.12
N LEU A 167 15.59 -6.39 64.44
CA LEU A 167 14.79 -5.19 64.19
C LEU A 167 14.52 -5.03 62.69
N ASP A 168 15.56 -5.16 61.85
CA ASP A 168 15.38 -5.06 60.41
C ASP A 168 14.53 -6.23 59.86
N TYR A 169 14.73 -7.46 60.32
CA TYR A 169 13.86 -8.61 59.98
C TYR A 169 12.38 -8.31 60.25
N HIS A 170 12.04 -7.88 61.46
CA HIS A 170 10.65 -7.62 61.84
C HIS A 170 10.07 -6.41 61.09
N MET A 171 10.88 -5.35 60.90
CA MET A 171 10.48 -4.18 60.12
C MET A 171 10.17 -4.55 58.66
N GLN A 172 11.04 -5.31 57.99
CA GLN A 172 10.83 -5.73 56.60
C GLN A 172 9.61 -6.66 56.47
N LYS A 173 9.42 -7.57 57.43
CA LYS A 173 8.25 -8.47 57.48
C LYS A 173 6.94 -7.70 57.65
N GLN A 174 6.92 -6.68 58.52
CA GLN A 174 5.76 -5.82 58.69
C GLN A 174 5.46 -5.01 57.42
N LYS A 175 6.48 -4.40 56.81
CA LYS A 175 6.35 -3.66 55.54
C LYS A 175 5.80 -4.55 54.43
N LEU A 176 6.31 -5.78 54.30
CA LEU A 176 5.82 -6.76 53.33
C LEU A 176 4.35 -7.09 53.56
N ASN A 177 3.94 -7.34 54.81
CA ASN A 177 2.55 -7.65 55.16
C ASN A 177 1.62 -6.49 54.79
N VAL A 178 1.98 -5.25 55.13
CA VAL A 178 1.19 -4.06 54.80
C VAL A 178 1.07 -3.87 53.30
N LEU A 179 2.19 -3.93 52.57
CA LEU A 179 2.19 -3.76 51.12
C LEU A 179 1.39 -4.88 50.40
N SER A 180 1.40 -6.11 50.95
CA SER A 180 0.61 -7.22 50.43
C SER A 180 -0.90 -7.07 50.67
N ALA A 181 -1.29 -6.47 51.80
CA ALA A 181 -2.70 -6.21 52.12
C ALA A 181 -3.30 -5.07 51.28
N GLN A 182 -2.48 -4.11 50.86
CA GLN A 182 -2.93 -2.94 50.11
C GLN A 182 -2.99 -3.15 48.59
N ASN A 183 -2.66 -4.34 48.06
CA ASN A 183 -2.46 -4.56 46.62
C ASN A 183 -1.48 -3.55 45.97
N ASN A 184 -0.58 -2.99 46.78
CA ASN A 184 0.49 -2.11 46.34
C ASN A 184 1.71 -2.89 45.83
N PHE A 185 1.61 -4.23 45.80
CA PHE A 185 2.41 -5.12 44.95
C PHE A 185 1.61 -5.62 43.75
#